data_AF-A0A966GCE2-F1
#
_entry.id   AF-A0A966GCE2-F1
#
_cell.length_a   1.000
_cell.length_b   1.000
_cell.length_c   1.000
_cell.angle_alpha   90.00
_cell.angle_beta   90.00
_cell.angle_gamma   90.00
#
_symmetry.space_group_name_H-M   'P 1'
#
loop_
_entity.id
_entity.type
_entity.pdbx_description
1 polymer ?
#
loop_
_entity_poly.entity_id
_entity_poly.type
_entity_poly.pdbx_seq_one_letter_code
_entity_poly.pdbx_strand_id
1 'polypeptide(L)' 'MWMIDATALKVLRKIATDSARVVLTDHARLRMRQRKVSVAQVLTCLQRGIISEPVPLDPHGNWKLTVAHRVAG' A
#
# COMPACT_ATOMS: atom_id res chain seq x y z
N MET A 1 -16.11 -13.19 7.55
CA MET A 1 -14.79 -13.84 7.71
C MET A 1 -13.71 -12.77 7.57
N TRP A 2 -13.25 -12.15 8.67
CA TRP A 2 -12.36 -10.98 8.70
C TRP A 2 -10.86 -11.34 8.75
N MET A 3 -10.49 -12.58 8.41
CA MET A 3 -9.10 -13.07 8.54
C MET A 3 -8.15 -12.64 7.40
N ILE A 4 -8.69 -12.20 6.26
CA ILE A 4 -7.91 -11.95 5.06
C ILE A 4 -7.09 -10.65 5.22
N ASP A 5 -7.67 -9.62 5.82
CA ASP A 5 -7.06 -8.30 5.93
C ASP A 5 -5.77 -8.31 6.79
N ALA A 6 -5.79 -9.01 7.94
CA ALA A 6 -4.61 -9.11 8.80
C ALA A 6 -3.44 -9.88 8.12
N THR A 7 -3.78 -10.92 7.35
CA THR A 7 -2.80 -11.70 6.58
C THR A 7 -2.24 -10.87 5.43
N ALA A 8 -3.10 -10.17 4.70
CA ALA A 8 -2.73 -9.29 3.59
C ALA A 8 -1.82 -8.15 4.06
N LEU A 9 -2.11 -7.54 5.22
CA LEU A 9 -1.27 -6.50 5.82
C LEU A 9 0.12 -7.04 6.19
N LYS A 10 0.21 -8.25 6.75
CA LYS A 10 1.50 -8.88 7.09
C LYS A 10 2.35 -9.12 5.84
N VAL A 11 1.73 -9.62 4.76
CA VAL A 11 2.40 -9.83 3.47
C VAL A 11 2.86 -8.50 2.87
N LEU A 12 1.99 -7.49 2.85
CA LEU A 12 2.30 -6.16 2.35
C LEU A 12 3.51 -5.56 3.07
N ARG A 13 3.51 -5.59 4.41
CA ARG A 13 4.62 -5.07 5.22
C ARG A 13 5.92 -5.78 4.91
N LYS A 14 5.90 -7.10 4.76
CA LYS A 14 7.09 -7.89 4.37
C LYS A 14 7.61 -7.47 3.00
N ILE A 15 6.74 -7.29 2.01
CA ILE A 15 7.15 -6.79 0.69
C ILE A 15 7.74 -5.38 0.80
N ALA A 16 7.10 -4.49 1.54
CA ALA A 16 7.50 -3.10 1.68
C ALA A 16 8.82 -2.90 2.45
N THR A 17 9.33 -3.92 3.15
CA THR A 17 10.69 -3.85 3.74
C THR A 17 11.79 -3.82 2.68
N ASP A 18 11.53 -4.42 1.52
CA ASP A 18 12.42 -4.40 0.36
C ASP A 18 11.84 -3.48 -0.70
N SER A 19 12.34 -2.24 -0.76
CA SER A 19 11.83 -1.23 -1.70
C SER A 19 11.95 -1.64 -3.16
N ALA A 20 12.85 -2.56 -3.52
CA ALA A 20 12.99 -3.05 -4.89
C ALA A 20 11.78 -3.90 -5.34
N ARG A 21 11.02 -4.46 -4.40
CA ARG A 21 9.78 -5.21 -4.69
C ARG A 21 8.57 -4.32 -4.87
N VAL A 22 8.68 -3.02 -4.57
CA VAL A 22 7.59 -2.05 -4.70
C VAL A 22 7.72 -1.34 -6.04
N VAL A 23 6.97 -1.83 -7.03
CA VAL A 23 6.94 -1.22 -8.37
C VAL A 23 5.83 -0.19 -8.44
N LEU A 24 6.21 1.06 -8.68
CA LEU A 24 5.26 2.14 -8.95
C LEU A 24 4.88 2.12 -10.44
N THR A 25 3.62 2.36 -10.76
CA THR A 25 3.16 2.56 -12.14
C THR A 25 3.34 4.02 -12.57
N ASP A 26 3.28 4.31 -13.87
CA ASP A 26 3.36 5.69 -14.38
C ASP A 26 2.23 6.55 -13.86
N HIS A 27 1.01 6.00 -13.80
CA HIS A 27 -0.13 6.67 -13.21
C HIS A 27 0.13 7.02 -11.74
N ALA A 28 0.71 6.09 -10.95
CA ALA A 28 1.05 6.36 -9.55
C ALA A 28 2.10 7.48 -9.41
N ARG A 29 3.17 7.43 -10.21
CA ARG A 29 4.21 8.48 -10.24
C ARG A 29 3.63 9.86 -10.56
N LEU A 30 2.75 9.94 -11.55
CA LEU A 30 2.08 11.20 -11.93
C LEU A 30 1.25 11.75 -10.76
N ARG A 31 0.45 10.91 -10.10
CA ARG A 31 -0.37 11.31 -8.95
C ARG A 31 0.48 11.73 -7.75
N MET A 32 1.59 11.06 -7.50
CA MET A 32 2.55 11.41 -6.45
C MET A 32 3.13 12.81 -6.68
N ARG A 33 3.54 13.12 -7.92
CA ARG A 33 4.04 14.46 -8.29
C ARG A 33 2.98 15.54 -8.07
N GLN A 34 1.74 15.31 -8.48
CA GLN A 34 0.63 16.26 -8.30
C GLN A 34 0.35 16.56 -6.81
N ARG A 35 0.49 15.55 -5.93
CA ARG A 35 0.19 15.65 -4.50
C ARG A 35 1.42 15.94 -3.63
N LYS A 36 2.60 16.13 -4.25
CA LYS A 36 3.88 16.31 -3.57
C LYS A 36 4.21 15.17 -2.58
N VAL A 37 3.87 13.93 -2.96
CA VAL A 37 4.12 12.73 -2.16
C VAL A 37 5.43 12.08 -2.62
N SER A 38 6.35 11.85 -1.69
CA SER A 38 7.62 11.19 -1.98
C SER A 38 7.51 9.66 -1.94
N VAL A 39 8.44 8.97 -2.60
CA VAL A 39 8.53 7.50 -2.52
C VAL A 39 8.73 7.04 -1.08
N ALA A 40 9.53 7.76 -0.29
CA ALA A 40 9.76 7.45 1.13
C ALA A 40 8.46 7.54 1.96
N GLN A 41 7.60 8.52 1.68
CA GLN A 41 6.29 8.61 2.33
C GLN A 41 5.37 7.45 1.93
N VAL A 42 5.38 7.04 0.65
CA VAL A 42 4.64 5.86 0.20
C VAL A 42 5.14 4.60 0.90
N LEU A 43 6.44 4.35 0.92
CA LEU A 43 7.03 3.19 1.59
C LEU A 43 6.69 3.18 3.08
N THR A 44 6.79 4.33 3.75
CA THR A 44 6.41 4.46 5.16
C THR A 44 4.93 4.11 5.35
N CYS A 45 4.05 4.58 4.46
CA CYS A 45 2.63 4.24 4.48
C CYS A 45 2.39 2.73 4.29
N LEU A 46 3.08 2.08 3.35
CA LEU A 46 2.94 0.63 3.14
C LEU A 46 3.47 -0.20 4.32
N GLN A 47 4.52 0.28 5.00
CA GLN A 47 5.12 -0.39 6.16
C GLN A 47 4.31 -0.19 7.45
N ARG A 48 3.79 1.01 7.69
CA ARG A 48 3.21 1.41 8.99
C ARG A 48 1.71 1.69 8.93
N GLY A 49 1.12 1.70 7.75
CA GLY A 49 -0.29 1.96 7.54
C GLY A 49 -1.20 0.84 8.03
N ILE A 50 -2.49 1.14 7.96
CA ILE A 50 -3.60 0.22 8.18
C ILE A 50 -4.40 0.06 6.89
N ILE A 51 -5.04 -1.09 6.75
CA ILE A 51 -6.00 -1.33 5.66
C ILE A 51 -7.29 -0.59 6.02
N SER A 52 -7.73 0.30 5.14
CA SER A 52 -8.91 1.16 5.37
C SER A 52 -10.18 0.64 4.69
N GLU A 53 -10.04 -0.29 3.75
CA GLU A 53 -11.13 -0.91 2.99
C GLU A 53 -10.89 -2.42 2.92
N PRO A 54 -11.93 -3.27 2.80
CA PRO A 54 -11.75 -4.70 2.59
C PRO A 54 -10.78 -4.99 1.43
N VAL A 55 -10.10 -6.13 1.45
CA VAL A 55 -9.17 -6.54 0.39
C VAL A 55 -9.88 -7.39 -0.67
N PRO A 56 -10.50 -6.80 -1.73
CA PRO A 56 -11.06 -7.59 -2.81
C PRO A 56 -9.96 -8.19 -3.68
N LEU A 57 -10.32 -9.28 -4.35
CA LEU A 57 -9.61 -9.75 -5.53
C LEU A 57 -10.07 -8.92 -6.74
N ASP A 58 -9.12 -8.50 -7.58
CA ASP A 58 -9.45 -7.98 -8.90
C ASP A 58 -9.86 -9.14 -9.85
N PRO A 59 -10.38 -8.83 -11.05
CA PRO A 59 -10.74 -9.85 -12.04
C PRO A 59 -9.59 -10.76 -12.49
N HIS A 60 -8.34 -10.39 -12.21
CA HIS A 60 -7.15 -11.15 -12.53
C HIS A 60 -6.65 -12.00 -11.34
N GLY A 61 -7.34 -11.97 -10.20
CA GLY A 61 -6.97 -12.70 -8.99
C GLY A 61 -5.90 -12.01 -8.13
N ASN A 62 -5.60 -10.73 -8.37
CA ASN A 62 -4.68 -9.96 -7.54
C ASN A 62 -5.42 -9.33 -6.35
N TRP A 63 -4.77 -9.28 -5.19
CA TRP A 63 -5.28 -8.50 -4.06
C TRP A 63 -5.16 -7.01 -4.34
N LYS A 64 -6.28 -6.30 -4.17
CA LYS A 64 -6.31 -4.85 -4.17
C LYS A 64 -6.48 -4.35 -2.73
N LEU A 65 -5.51 -3.59 -2.25
CA LEU A 65 -5.49 -3.06 -0.89
C LEU A 65 -5.56 -1.54 -0.92
N THR A 66 -6.39 -0.95 -0.05
CA THR A 66 -6.33 0.48 0.27
C THR A 66 -5.68 0.67 1.62
N VAL A 67 -4.56 1.40 1.65
CA VAL A 67 -3.74 1.60 2.84
C VAL A 67 -3.66 3.08 3.17
N ALA A 68 -3.88 3.42 4.44
CA ALA A 68 -3.72 4.77 4.95
C ALA A 68 -2.77 4.81 6.14
N HIS A 69 -1.98 5.87 6.22
CA HIS A 69 -1.14 6.18 7.37
C HIS A 69 -1.37 7.64 7.77
N ARG A 70 -1.76 7.87 9.03
CA ARG A 70 -1.90 9.21 9.60
C ARG A 70 -0.68 9.49 10.45
N VAL A 71 -0.10 10.67 10.26
CA VAL A 71 1.02 11.16 11.06
C VAL A 71 0.51 12.38 11.82
N ALA A 72 0.62 12.37 13.15
CA ALA A 72 0.39 13.57 13.95
C ALA A 72 1.67 14.42 13.85
N GLY A 73 1.54 15.64 13.34
CA GLY A 73 2.62 16.62 13.28
C GLY A 73 2.63 17.49 14.53
#